data_AF-A0A1G1YHZ9-F1
#
_entry.id   AF-A0A1G1YHZ9-F1
#
_cell.length_a   1.000
_cell.length_b   1.000
_cell.length_c   1.000
_cell.angle_alpha   90.00
_cell.angle_beta   90.00
_cell.angle_gamma   90.00
#
_symmetry.space_group_name_H-M   'P 1'
#
loop_
_entity.id
_entity.type
_entity.pdbx_description
1 polymer ?
#
loop_
_entity_poly.entity_id
_entity_poly.type
_entity_poly.pdbx_seq_one_letter_code
_entity_poly.pdbx_strand_id
1 'polypeptide(L)'
;MRKTKTTKQDDRYFRISSFYAAAFLFAKGLELVNVDKITDPKRAQFVFRDTPERELFLENYNFGKEDAPEAMVDARKFVTAIKMLKDKLYQDKF
;
A
#
# COMPACT_ATOMS: atom_id res chain seq x y z
N MET A 1 4.62 -7.31 -31.74
CA MET A 1 3.88 -6.33 -30.90
C MET A 1 3.32 -7.06 -29.68
N ARG A 2 3.81 -6.79 -28.47
CA ARG A 2 3.19 -7.30 -27.23
C ARG A 2 1.99 -6.41 -26.90
N LYS A 3 0.79 -6.96 -26.95
CA LYS A 3 -0.43 -6.29 -26.46
C LYS A 3 -0.33 -6.19 -24.94
N THR A 4 -0.09 -4.99 -24.41
CA THR A 4 -0.32 -4.71 -23.00
C THR A 4 -1.82 -4.83 -22.74
N LYS A 5 -2.23 -5.87 -22.00
CA LYS A 5 -3.59 -5.96 -21.48
C LYS A 5 -3.79 -4.76 -20.55
N THR A 6 -4.55 -3.77 -20.98
CA THR A 6 -5.07 -2.75 -20.07
C THR A 6 -6.13 -3.43 -19.20
N THR A 7 -5.71 -4.02 -18.09
CA THR A 7 -6.63 -4.48 -17.04
C THR A 7 -7.38 -3.26 -16.52
N LYS A 8 -8.68 -3.19 -16.76
CA LYS A 8 -9.57 -2.22 -16.11
C LYS A 8 -9.25 -2.23 -14.62
N GLN A 9 -8.91 -1.06 -14.09
CA GLN A 9 -8.71 -0.87 -12.66
C GLN A 9 -10.06 -1.10 -11.99
N ASP A 10 -10.08 -2.02 -11.03
CA ASP A 10 -11.28 -2.34 -10.26
C ASP A 10 -11.36 -1.36 -9.11
N ASP A 11 -12.37 -0.49 -9.14
CA ASP A 11 -12.56 0.61 -8.19
C ASP A 11 -12.74 0.13 -6.73
N ARG A 12 -12.91 -1.19 -6.51
CA ARG A 12 -12.89 -1.78 -5.17
C ARG A 12 -11.50 -1.83 -4.55
N TYR A 13 -10.45 -1.57 -5.33
CA TYR A 13 -9.07 -1.72 -4.89
C TYR A 13 -8.21 -0.49 -5.22
N PHE A 14 -7.49 -0.04 -4.20
CA PHE A 14 -6.46 0.97 -4.33
C PHE A 14 -5.08 0.31 -4.52
N ARG A 15 -4.24 0.90 -5.38
CA ARG A 15 -2.90 0.38 -5.69
C ARG A 15 -1.84 1.46 -5.44
N ILE A 16 -0.76 1.09 -4.77
CA ILE A 16 0.37 1.98 -4.50
C ILE A 16 1.70 1.23 -4.55
N SER A 17 2.74 1.86 -5.13
CA SER A 17 4.10 1.32 -5.15
C SER A 17 5.02 1.91 -4.08
N SER A 18 4.63 3.03 -3.45
CA SER A 18 5.41 3.63 -2.37
C SER A 18 5.37 2.72 -1.13
N PHE A 19 6.51 2.14 -0.79
CA PHE A 19 6.63 1.17 0.29
C PHE A 19 6.24 1.75 1.66
N TYR A 20 6.74 2.95 2.00
CA TYR A 20 6.45 3.56 3.29
C TYR A 20 5.01 4.06 3.40
N ALA A 21 4.44 4.57 2.31
CA ALA A 21 3.01 4.90 2.28
C ALA A 21 2.15 3.63 2.45
N ALA A 22 2.50 2.52 1.80
CA ALA A 22 1.82 1.24 2.00
C ALA A 22 1.93 0.74 3.45
N ALA A 23 3.12 0.84 4.07
CA ALA A 23 3.31 0.47 5.47
C ALA A 23 2.48 1.35 6.41
N PHE A 24 2.38 2.65 6.10
CA PHE A 24 1.56 3.59 6.85
C PHE A 24 0.08 3.23 6.76
N LEU A 25 -0.45 3.02 5.54
CA LEU A 25 -1.84 2.62 5.33
C LEU A 25 -2.17 1.30 6.03
N PHE A 26 -1.28 0.31 5.94
CA PHE A 26 -1.45 -0.96 6.63
C PHE A 26 -1.45 -0.78 8.15
N ALA A 27 -0.58 0.07 8.70
CA ALA A 27 -0.54 0.35 10.13
C ALA A 27 -1.75 1.18 10.62
N LYS A 28 -2.39 1.96 9.73
CA LYS A 28 -3.69 2.62 9.95
C LYS A 28 -4.88 1.67 9.89
N GLY A 29 -4.65 0.40 9.51
CA GLY A 29 -5.67 -0.65 9.51
C GLY A 29 -6.32 -0.89 8.16
N LEU A 30 -5.81 -0.31 7.07
CA LEU A 30 -6.32 -0.64 5.73
C LEU A 30 -5.96 -2.10 5.39
N GLU A 31 -6.94 -2.81 4.83
CA GLU A 31 -6.80 -4.20 4.46
C GLU A 31 -5.92 -4.36 3.21
N LEU A 32 -4.74 -4.94 3.38
CA LEU A 32 -3.92 -5.37 2.24
C LEU A 32 -4.49 -6.67 1.66
N VAL A 33 -5.00 -6.58 0.44
CA VAL A 33 -5.63 -7.69 -0.30
C VAL A 33 -4.56 -8.51 -1.04
N ASN A 34 -3.57 -7.84 -1.65
CA ASN A 34 -2.54 -8.51 -2.43
C ASN A 34 -1.25 -7.69 -2.55
N VAL A 35 -0.15 -8.35 -2.92
CA VAL A 35 1.05 -7.71 -3.44
C VAL A 35 1.23 -8.19 -4.89
N ASP A 36 0.92 -7.31 -5.83
CA ASP A 36 1.03 -7.61 -7.26
C ASP A 36 2.47 -7.37 -7.73
N LYS A 37 3.17 -8.48 -8.00
CA LYS A 37 4.54 -8.50 -8.52
C LYS A 37 4.60 -8.88 -10.01
N ILE A 38 3.46 -9.20 -10.61
CA ILE A 38 3.38 -9.86 -11.93
C ILE A 38 3.08 -8.83 -13.02
N THR A 39 2.21 -7.87 -12.72
CA THR A 39 1.74 -6.89 -13.71
C THR A 39 2.84 -5.94 -14.16
N ASP A 40 3.73 -5.52 -13.25
CA ASP A 40 4.95 -4.77 -13.58
C ASP A 40 6.17 -5.44 -12.93
N PRO A 41 7.02 -6.12 -13.73
CA PRO A 41 8.23 -6.79 -13.22
C PRO A 41 9.24 -5.85 -12.56
N LYS A 42 9.15 -4.53 -12.83
CA LYS A 42 10.06 -3.53 -12.27
C LYS A 42 9.55 -2.94 -10.96
N ARG A 43 8.25 -3.06 -10.67
CA ARG A 43 7.61 -2.40 -9.52
C ARG A 43 6.45 -3.23 -8.99
N ALA A 44 6.66 -3.81 -7.82
CA ALA A 44 5.57 -4.39 -7.05
C ALA A 44 4.56 -3.31 -6.64
N GLN A 45 3.27 -3.67 -6.65
CA GLN A 45 2.17 -2.83 -6.21
C GLN A 45 1.51 -3.46 -4.98
N PHE A 46 1.35 -2.67 -3.92
CA PHE A 46 0.54 -3.04 -2.77
C PHE A 46 -0.92 -2.73 -3.08
N VAL A 47 -1.77 -3.74 -3.00
CA VAL A 47 -3.19 -3.65 -3.35
C VAL A 47 -4.01 -3.68 -2.08
N PHE A 48 -4.68 -2.58 -1.77
CA PHE A 48 -5.55 -2.43 -0.60
C PHE A 48 -7.02 -2.48 -1.02
N ARG A 49 -7.90 -2.91 -0.11
CA ARG A 49 -9.33 -2.67 -0.25
C ARG A 49 -9.56 -1.16 -0.23
N ASP A 50 -10.25 -0.64 -1.23
CA ASP A 50 -10.49 0.80 -1.29
C ASP A 50 -11.58 1.20 -0.29
N THR A 51 -11.30 2.29 0.42
CA THR A 51 -12.13 2.84 1.51
C THR A 51 -12.04 4.37 1.48
N PRO A 52 -13.11 5.11 1.85
CA PRO A 52 -13.06 6.58 1.83
C PRO A 52 -11.91 7.18 2.65
N GLU A 53 -11.55 6.55 3.77
CA GLU A 53 -10.50 7.00 4.68
C GLU A 53 -9.10 6.97 4.03
N ARG A 54 -8.92 6.17 2.97
CA ARG A 54 -7.66 6.06 2.22
C ARG A 54 -7.18 7.42 1.72
N GLU A 55 -8.09 8.26 1.20
CA GLU A 55 -7.76 9.59 0.67
C GLU A 55 -7.20 10.48 1.75
N LEU A 56 -7.94 10.58 2.86
CA LEU A 56 -7.54 11.37 4.02
C LEU A 56 -6.19 10.92 4.57
N PHE A 57 -5.97 9.61 4.70
CA PHE A 57 -4.70 9.08 5.19
C PHE A 57 -3.54 9.40 4.25
N LEU A 58 -3.71 9.24 2.94
CA LEU A 58 -2.65 9.57 1.98
C LEU A 58 -2.36 11.06 1.90
N GLU A 59 -3.38 11.90 1.95
CA GLU A 59 -3.19 13.35 1.97
C GLU A 59 -2.38 13.77 3.19
N ASN A 60 -2.77 13.32 4.39
CA ASN A 60 -2.04 13.64 5.62
C ASN A 60 -0.64 13.04 5.67
N TYR A 61 -0.44 11.82 5.13
CA TYR A 61 0.90 11.23 5.06
C TYR A 61 1.86 12.04 4.18
N ASN A 62 1.36 12.58 3.06
CA ASN A 62 2.21 13.27 2.08
C ASN A 62 2.36 14.77 2.37
N PHE A 63 1.33 15.41 2.93
CA PHE A 63 1.22 16.87 3.04
C PHE A 63 0.79 17.37 4.42
N GLY A 64 0.48 16.47 5.35
CA GLY A 64 0.12 16.82 6.73
C GLY A 64 1.30 17.45 7.47
N LYS A 65 0.97 18.21 8.54
CA LYS A 65 1.98 18.72 9.48
C LYS A 65 2.63 17.56 10.23
N GLU A 66 3.85 17.78 10.73
CA GLU A 66 4.68 16.77 11.41
C GLU A 66 3.97 16.13 12.63
N ASP A 67 3.00 16.83 13.22
CA ASP A 67 2.22 16.45 14.39
C ASP A 67 0.73 16.24 14.10
N ALA A 68 0.32 16.21 12.82
CA ALA A 68 -1.08 15.99 12.44
C ALA A 68 -1.56 14.63 13.00
N PRO A 69 -2.60 14.59 13.85
CA PRO A 69 -3.09 13.35 14.48
C PRO A 69 -3.37 12.23 13.46
N GLU A 70 -3.84 12.61 12.28
CA GLU A 70 -4.16 11.74 11.15
C GLU A 70 -2.91 11.11 10.53
N ALA A 71 -1.74 11.73 10.64
CA ALA A 71 -0.45 11.18 10.22
C ALA A 71 0.25 10.36 11.33
N MET A 72 -0.18 10.49 12.59
CA MET A 72 0.43 9.77 13.70
C MET A 72 0.12 8.27 13.66
N VAL A 73 1.12 7.44 13.91
CA VAL A 73 0.99 5.99 14.00
C VAL A 73 1.84 5.46 15.15
N ASP A 74 1.33 4.45 15.85
CA ASP A 74 2.15 3.76 16.85
C ASP A 74 3.39 3.16 16.17
N ALA A 75 4.56 3.45 16.73
CA ALA A 75 5.83 3.05 16.14
C ALA A 75 5.97 1.52 16.01
N ARG A 76 5.44 0.74 16.98
CA ARG A 76 5.49 -0.72 16.91
C ARG A 76 4.58 -1.25 15.80
N LYS A 77 3.38 -0.68 15.64
CA LYS A 77 2.49 -1.00 14.52
C LYS A 77 3.14 -0.72 13.18
N PHE A 78 3.80 0.44 13.03
CA PHE A 78 4.48 0.80 11.78
C PHE A 78 5.68 -0.11 11.47
N VAL A 79 6.53 -0.40 12.46
CA VAL A 79 7.64 -1.35 12.29
C VAL A 79 7.13 -2.76 11.95
N THR A 80 6.02 -3.18 12.55
CA THR A 80 5.39 -4.48 12.27
C THR A 80 4.85 -4.51 10.84
N ALA A 81 4.18 -3.43 10.40
CA ALA A 81 3.71 -3.28 9.03
C ALA A 81 4.87 -3.40 8.03
N ILE A 82 6.00 -2.71 8.27
CA ILE A 82 7.20 -2.80 7.43
C ILE A 82 7.68 -4.25 7.30
N LYS A 83 7.76 -4.98 8.42
CA LYS A 83 8.20 -6.40 8.41
C LYS A 83 7.23 -7.25 7.59
N MET A 84 5.94 -7.17 7.88
CA MET A 84 4.92 -7.94 7.16
C MET A 84 4.88 -7.64 5.65
N LEU A 85 5.05 -6.38 5.26
CA LEU A 85 5.08 -6.01 3.85
C LEU A 85 6.35 -6.50 3.15
N LYS A 86 7.52 -6.44 3.81
CA LYS A 86 8.75 -7.04 3.28
C LYS A 86 8.60 -8.55 3.12
N ASP A 87 8.06 -9.23 4.13
CA ASP A 87 7.85 -10.68 4.08
C ASP A 87 6.95 -11.05 2.89
N LYS A 88 5.83 -10.33 2.68
CA LYS A 88 4.95 -10.54 1.52
C LYS A 88 5.63 -10.20 0.19
N LEU A 89 6.48 -9.18 0.16
CA LEU A 89 7.20 -8.75 -1.04
C LEU A 89 8.25 -9.78 -1.46
N TYR A 90 8.98 -10.37 -0.51
CA TYR A 90 10.06 -11.32 -0.76
C TYR A 90 9.69 -12.79 -0.59
N GLN A 91 8.47 -13.10 -0.12
CA GLN A 91 7.93 -14.45 -0.24
C GLN A 91 7.81 -14.79 -1.72
N ASP A 92 8.78 -15.56 -2.19
CA ASP A 92 8.69 -16.27 -3.46
C ASP A 92 7.59 -17.31 -3.30
N LYS A 93 6.62 -17.26 -4.21
CA LYS A 93 5.70 -18.38 -4.37
C LYS A 93 6.53 -19.52 -4.94
N PHE A 94 6.90 -20.48 -4.08
CA PHE A 94 7.39 -21.78 -4.52
C PHE A 94 6.35 -22.48 -5.41
#